data_AF-A0A930ZNF7-F1
#
_entry.id   AF-A0A930ZNF7-F1
#
_cell.length_a   1.000
_cell.length_b   1.000
_cell.length_c   1.000
_cell.angle_alpha   90.00
_cell.angle_beta   90.00
_cell.angle_gamma   90.00
#
_symmetry.space_group_name_H-M   'P 1'
#
loop_
_entity.id
_entity.type
_entity.pdbx_description
1 polymer ?
#
loop_
_entity_poly.entity_id
_entity_poly.type
_entity_poly.pdbx_seq_one_letter_code
_entity_poly.pdbx_strand_id
1 'polypeptide(L)'
;MSRVKYIERTGKLVVKGFEDVDISYLTIHKSKGTEADNVIILNLRNDILGFPNKMTDDPILSHLLNDSEGYRYAEERRLFYVALTRTKNEVVLLIPPEASSFAEELINENGYIITSNNGSLNTVNCTYCKTGKLVLRKNQLNGNQFLGCSHYPACNRTYNNIDILFDNIVCPHCNSGFMTKRRGKFGNFLGCTNYPDCRKTIDLK
;
A
#
# COMPACT_ATOMS: atom_id res chain seq x y z
N MET A 1 -14.50 -20.83 -19.69
CA MET A 1 -13.83 -21.71 -18.69
C MET A 1 -12.72 -20.91 -18.03
N SER A 2 -12.60 -20.93 -16.70
CA SER A 2 -11.51 -20.21 -16.02
C SER A 2 -10.16 -20.80 -16.43
N ARG A 3 -9.17 -19.94 -16.68
CA ARG A 3 -7.78 -20.34 -17.01
C ARG A 3 -7.02 -20.88 -15.81
N VAL A 4 -7.55 -20.67 -14.60
CA VAL A 4 -6.97 -21.10 -13.34
C VAL A 4 -8.00 -21.95 -12.59
N LYS A 5 -7.59 -23.12 -12.11
CA LYS A 5 -8.41 -24.02 -11.30
C LYS A 5 -7.61 -24.52 -10.11
N TYR A 6 -8.07 -24.21 -8.90
CA TYR A 6 -7.54 -24.78 -7.66
C TYR A 6 -8.29 -26.07 -7.31
N ILE A 7 -7.56 -27.12 -6.96
CA ILE A 7 -8.12 -28.42 -6.56
C ILE A 7 -7.89 -28.60 -5.07
N GLU A 8 -8.91 -28.29 -4.26
CA GLU A 8 -8.84 -28.34 -2.78
C GLU A 8 -8.37 -29.71 -2.27
N ARG A 9 -8.85 -30.81 -2.88
CA ARG A 9 -8.56 -32.18 -2.43
C ARG A 9 -7.09 -32.58 -2.56
N THR A 10 -6.34 -31.94 -3.47
CA THR A 10 -4.91 -32.24 -3.70
C THR A 10 -4.01 -31.05 -3.39
N GLY A 11 -4.57 -29.89 -3.07
CA GLY A 11 -3.83 -28.63 -2.93
C GLY A 11 -3.16 -28.16 -4.23
N LYS A 12 -3.51 -28.75 -5.38
CA LYS A 12 -2.84 -28.47 -6.66
C LYS A 12 -3.53 -27.33 -7.41
N LEU A 13 -2.74 -26.38 -7.87
CA LEU A 13 -3.17 -25.34 -8.80
C LEU A 13 -2.92 -25.80 -10.23
N VAL A 14 -3.94 -25.70 -11.09
CA VAL A 14 -3.83 -25.96 -12.53
C VAL A 14 -4.04 -24.64 -13.26
N VAL A 15 -3.00 -24.18 -13.94
CA VAL A 15 -3.00 -22.98 -14.76
C VAL A 15 -2.90 -23.39 -16.22
N LYS A 16 -3.85 -22.98 -17.05
CA LYS A 16 -3.88 -23.24 -18.50
C LYS A 16 -3.47 -22.00 -19.26
N GLY A 17 -2.60 -22.16 -20.28
CA GLY A 17 -2.10 -21.07 -21.12
C GLY A 17 -0.83 -20.39 -20.61
N PHE A 18 -0.17 -20.98 -19.60
CA PHE A 18 1.14 -20.56 -19.07
C PHE A 18 2.03 -21.80 -18.94
N GLU A 19 2.13 -22.60 -20.01
CA GLU A 19 2.85 -23.88 -20.00
C GLU A 19 4.37 -23.70 -19.88
N ASP A 20 4.89 -22.53 -20.28
CA ASP A 20 6.31 -22.16 -20.21
C ASP A 20 6.72 -21.57 -18.85
N VAL A 21 5.79 -21.43 -17.90
CA VAL A 21 6.04 -20.85 -16.59
C VAL A 21 5.76 -21.88 -15.50
N ASP A 22 6.75 -22.16 -14.66
CA ASP A 22 6.54 -23.01 -13.49
C ASP A 22 5.80 -22.23 -12.39
N ILE A 23 4.56 -22.63 -12.12
CA ILE A 23 3.71 -21.99 -11.12
C ILE A 23 3.37 -23.02 -10.04
N SER A 24 3.91 -22.81 -8.84
CA SER A 24 3.62 -23.61 -7.67
C SER A 24 2.68 -22.86 -6.71
N TYR A 25 1.78 -23.61 -6.07
CA TYR A 25 0.91 -23.09 -5.02
C TYR A 25 1.19 -23.83 -3.72
N LEU A 26 1.63 -23.09 -2.71
CA LEU A 26 2.09 -23.61 -1.43
C LEU A 26 1.54 -22.74 -0.31
N THR A 27 1.34 -23.34 0.87
CA THR A 27 1.12 -22.55 2.10
C THR A 27 2.45 -21.98 2.57
N ILE A 28 2.43 -20.86 3.29
CA ILE A 28 3.65 -20.22 3.83
C ILE A 28 4.45 -21.19 4.74
N HIS A 29 3.77 -22.09 5.45
CA HIS A 29 4.42 -23.13 6.25
C HIS A 29 5.16 -24.16 5.38
N LYS A 30 4.57 -24.56 4.25
CA LYS A 30 5.17 -25.54 3.32
C LYS A 30 6.26 -24.95 2.43
N SER A 31 6.30 -23.63 2.26
CA SER A 31 7.34 -22.97 1.47
C SER A 31 8.67 -22.78 2.21
N LYS A 32 8.77 -23.23 3.47
CA LYS A 32 10.01 -23.16 4.23
C LYS A 32 11.10 -23.99 3.54
N GLY A 33 12.15 -23.31 3.08
CA GLY A 33 13.28 -23.94 2.38
C GLY A 33 13.16 -23.96 0.85
N THR A 34 12.08 -23.42 0.29
CA THR A 34 11.91 -23.23 -1.17
C THR A 34 12.17 -21.76 -1.55
N GLU A 35 12.68 -21.54 -2.76
CA GLU A 35 12.91 -20.21 -3.33
C GLU A 35 12.24 -20.12 -4.70
N ALA A 36 11.85 -18.92 -5.09
CA ALA A 36 11.24 -18.66 -6.39
C ALA A 36 11.73 -17.31 -6.95
N ASP A 37 11.76 -17.17 -8.27
CA ASP A 37 12.18 -15.91 -8.89
C ASP A 37 11.21 -14.77 -8.57
N ASN A 38 9.90 -15.04 -8.54
CA ASN A 38 8.86 -14.10 -8.15
C ASN A 38 7.92 -14.77 -7.12
N VAL A 39 7.46 -13.99 -6.14
CA VAL A 39 6.56 -14.49 -5.08
C VAL A 39 5.25 -13.71 -5.10
N ILE A 40 4.12 -14.41 -5.13
CA ILE A 40 2.79 -13.82 -5.00
C ILE A 40 2.18 -14.29 -3.69
N ILE A 41 1.99 -13.36 -2.75
CA ILE A 41 1.34 -13.66 -1.47
C ILE A 41 -0.15 -13.37 -1.58
N LEU A 42 -0.94 -14.38 -1.27
CA LEU A 42 -2.40 -14.36 -1.30
C LEU A 42 -2.97 -14.38 0.11
N ASN A 43 -4.26 -14.07 0.22
CA ASN A 43 -5.06 -14.23 1.45
C ASN A 43 -4.51 -13.45 2.66
N LEU A 44 -4.01 -12.23 2.43
CA LEU A 44 -3.64 -11.27 3.47
C LEU A 44 -4.90 -10.65 4.11
N ARG A 45 -5.78 -11.49 4.64
CA ARG A 45 -7.07 -11.12 5.21
C ARG A 45 -7.06 -11.21 6.73
N ASN A 46 -7.74 -10.29 7.41
CA ASN A 46 -7.91 -10.30 8.85
C ASN A 46 -9.03 -11.26 9.32
N ASP A 47 -8.88 -12.55 9.04
CA ASP A 47 -9.88 -13.59 9.34
C ASP A 47 -9.26 -14.72 10.21
N ILE A 48 -10.08 -15.63 10.74
CA ILE A 48 -9.63 -16.80 11.52
C ILE A 48 -8.74 -17.71 10.67
N LEU A 49 -9.15 -17.97 9.42
CA LEU A 49 -8.39 -18.71 8.40
C LEU A 49 -7.53 -17.77 7.52
N GLY A 50 -7.44 -16.50 7.91
CA GLY A 50 -6.61 -15.50 7.25
C GLY A 50 -5.15 -15.62 7.66
N PHE A 51 -4.38 -14.59 7.33
CA PHE A 51 -2.97 -14.51 7.71
C PHE A 51 -2.69 -13.15 8.36
N PRO A 52 -2.29 -13.07 9.64
CA PRO A 52 -1.87 -14.17 10.52
C PRO A 52 -3.01 -15.11 10.90
N ASN A 53 -2.69 -16.41 11.01
CA ASN A 53 -3.65 -17.39 11.52
C ASN A 53 -3.91 -17.09 13.00
N LYS A 54 -5.19 -17.06 13.39
CA LYS A 54 -5.60 -16.74 14.76
C LYS A 54 -6.04 -17.97 15.55
N MET A 55 -6.06 -19.13 14.92
CA MET A 55 -6.29 -20.38 15.63
C MET A 55 -5.09 -20.62 16.54
N THR A 56 -5.32 -20.49 17.84
CA THR A 56 -4.30 -20.79 18.86
C THR A 56 -4.12 -22.29 18.96
N ASP A 57 -2.87 -22.74 18.92
CA ASP A 57 -2.51 -24.09 19.35
C ASP A 57 -2.87 -24.28 20.83
N ASP A 58 -3.27 -25.50 21.19
CA ASP A 58 -3.85 -25.88 22.48
C ASP A 58 -3.22 -25.19 23.71
N PRO A 59 -4.00 -24.87 24.75
CA PRO A 59 -3.53 -24.16 25.94
C PRO A 59 -2.34 -24.84 26.66
N ILE A 60 -2.10 -26.12 26.45
CA ILE A 60 -0.93 -26.85 26.99
C ILE A 60 0.38 -26.44 26.30
N LEU A 61 0.35 -26.14 24.99
CA LEU A 61 1.53 -25.65 24.25
C LEU A 61 1.96 -24.25 24.72
N SER A 62 1.02 -23.43 25.20
CA SER A 62 1.31 -22.09 25.70
C SER A 62 2.27 -22.06 26.91
N HIS A 63 2.35 -23.15 27.68
CA HIS A 63 3.29 -23.30 28.80
C HIS A 63 4.67 -23.85 28.38
N LEU A 64 4.77 -24.47 27.22
CA LEU A 64 6.03 -24.99 26.65
C LEU A 64 6.76 -23.93 25.81
N LEU A 65 6.02 -22.95 25.30
CA LEU A 65 6.59 -21.77 24.65
C LEU A 65 7.18 -20.88 25.74
N ASN A 66 8.51 -20.74 25.75
CA ASN A 66 9.25 -19.87 26.66
C ASN A 66 8.64 -18.46 26.65
N ASP A 67 8.46 -17.87 27.83
CA ASP A 67 8.05 -16.48 27.99
C ASP A 67 8.87 -15.57 27.06
N SER A 68 8.19 -14.58 26.47
CA SER A 68 8.74 -13.41 25.77
C SER A 68 9.19 -13.57 24.31
N GLU A 69 8.22 -13.60 23.40
CA GLU A 69 8.35 -12.74 22.22
C GLU A 69 7.41 -11.55 22.39
N GLY A 70 7.97 -10.37 22.63
CA GLY A 70 7.24 -9.13 22.92
C GLY A 70 6.38 -8.60 21.77
N TYR A 71 6.06 -9.43 20.77
CA TYR A 71 5.37 -9.06 19.55
C TYR A 71 4.21 -10.01 19.26
N ARG A 72 3.05 -9.44 18.90
CA ARG A 72 1.86 -10.21 18.52
C ARG A 72 2.13 -11.04 17.25
N TYR A 73 1.72 -12.32 17.27
CA TYR A 73 1.86 -13.28 16.16
C TYR A 73 3.32 -13.43 15.68
N ALA A 74 4.26 -13.59 16.61
CA ALA A 74 5.68 -13.50 16.29
C ALA A 74 6.17 -14.63 15.35
N GLU A 75 5.64 -15.85 15.51
CA GLU A 75 5.92 -16.97 14.60
C GLU A 75 5.35 -16.70 13.19
N GLU A 76 4.12 -16.20 13.08
CA GLU A 76 3.51 -15.84 11.80
C GLU A 76 4.24 -14.66 11.16
N ARG A 77 4.76 -13.71 11.94
CA ARG A 77 5.60 -12.61 11.44
C ARG A 77 6.90 -13.13 10.82
N ARG A 78 7.56 -14.10 11.46
CA ARG A 78 8.75 -14.74 10.89
C ARG A 78 8.43 -15.42 9.57
N LEU A 79 7.32 -16.15 9.52
CA LEU A 79 6.84 -16.79 8.31
C LEU A 79 6.54 -15.77 7.21
N PHE A 80 5.93 -14.63 7.55
CA PHE A 80 5.67 -13.55 6.61
C PHE A 80 6.96 -12.95 6.06
N TYR A 81 7.93 -12.64 6.93
CA TYR A 81 9.24 -12.14 6.55
C TYR A 81 9.97 -13.13 5.62
N VAL A 82 9.91 -14.43 5.92
CA VAL A 82 10.45 -15.47 5.03
C VAL A 82 9.76 -15.41 3.68
N ALA A 83 8.44 -15.31 3.60
CA ALA A 83 7.75 -15.21 2.31
C ALA A 83 8.18 -13.96 1.49
N LEU A 84 8.40 -12.81 2.16
CA LEU A 84 8.86 -11.58 1.50
C LEU A 84 10.30 -11.66 0.99
N THR A 85 11.16 -12.45 1.64
CA THR A 85 12.61 -12.48 1.36
C THR A 85 13.06 -13.68 0.54
N ARG A 86 12.13 -14.56 0.11
CA ARG A 86 12.43 -15.79 -0.66
C ARG A 86 12.38 -15.60 -2.18
N THR A 87 12.43 -14.35 -2.63
CA THR A 87 12.56 -13.96 -4.04
C THR A 87 13.78 -13.08 -4.25
N LYS A 88 14.36 -13.18 -5.45
CA LYS A 88 15.45 -12.31 -5.91
C LYS A 88 14.96 -11.08 -6.68
N ASN A 89 13.70 -11.08 -7.15
CA ASN A 89 13.18 -10.05 -8.05
C ASN A 89 12.05 -9.26 -7.39
N GLU A 90 10.83 -9.80 -7.40
CA GLU A 90 9.64 -9.08 -6.95
C GLU A 90 8.71 -9.93 -6.08
N VAL A 91 8.13 -9.26 -5.07
CA VAL A 91 7.02 -9.78 -4.28
C VAL A 91 5.78 -8.98 -4.62
N VAL A 92 4.70 -9.69 -4.96
CA VAL A 92 3.38 -9.09 -5.15
C VAL A 92 2.46 -9.51 -4.00
N LEU A 93 1.91 -8.53 -3.30
CA LEU A 93 0.96 -8.75 -2.22
C LEU A 93 -0.46 -8.48 -2.71
N LEU A 94 -1.33 -9.50 -2.72
CA LEU A 94 -2.75 -9.31 -3.00
C LEU A 94 -3.50 -9.05 -1.70
N ILE A 95 -3.84 -7.79 -1.49
CA ILE A 95 -4.47 -7.31 -0.25
C ILE A 95 -5.97 -7.13 -0.48
N PRO A 96 -6.84 -7.92 0.18
CA PRO A 96 -8.29 -7.71 0.13
C PRO A 96 -8.70 -6.48 0.96
N PRO A 97 -9.96 -6.00 0.83
CA PRO A 97 -10.45 -4.87 1.63
C PRO A 97 -10.34 -5.08 3.14
N GLU A 98 -10.59 -6.29 3.63
CA GLU A 98 -10.34 -6.66 5.03
C GLU A 98 -8.89 -7.10 5.24
N ALA A 99 -7.95 -6.18 5.01
CA ALA A 99 -6.52 -6.41 5.05
C ALA A 99 -6.05 -6.94 6.41
N SER A 100 -5.03 -7.79 6.42
CA SER A 100 -4.41 -8.27 7.65
C SER A 100 -3.59 -7.19 8.35
N SER A 101 -3.35 -7.38 9.65
CA SER A 101 -2.50 -6.49 10.44
C SER A 101 -1.11 -6.32 9.83
N PHE A 102 -0.55 -7.36 9.20
CA PHE A 102 0.77 -7.28 8.56
C PHE A 102 0.72 -6.48 7.26
N ALA A 103 -0.34 -6.64 6.47
CA ALA A 103 -0.53 -5.86 5.25
C ALA A 103 -0.77 -4.38 5.57
N GLU A 104 -1.54 -4.08 6.62
CA GLU A 104 -1.75 -2.71 7.11
C GLU A 104 -0.44 -2.09 7.61
N GLU A 105 0.38 -2.84 8.35
CA GLU A 105 1.72 -2.38 8.78
C GLU A 105 2.58 -1.99 7.57
N LEU A 106 2.65 -2.83 6.54
CA LEU A 106 3.41 -2.54 5.33
C LEU A 106 2.85 -1.35 4.53
N ILE A 107 1.52 -1.21 4.43
CA ILE A 107 0.89 -0.05 3.76
C ILE A 107 1.25 1.25 4.49
N ASN A 108 1.33 1.20 5.82
CA ASN A 108 1.65 2.35 6.66
C ASN A 108 3.14 2.68 6.67
N GLU A 109 4.02 1.72 6.38
CA GLU A 109 5.45 1.92 6.20
C GLU A 109 5.74 2.55 4.82
N ASN A 110 6.31 3.76 4.82
CA ASN A 110 6.65 4.48 3.60
C ASN A 110 7.76 3.74 2.81
N GLY A 111 7.47 3.22 1.61
CA GLY A 111 8.52 2.64 0.76
C GLY A 111 8.05 1.68 -0.34
N TYR A 112 6.81 1.19 -0.30
CA TYR A 112 6.33 0.16 -1.22
C TYR A 112 5.56 0.72 -2.42
N ILE A 113 5.72 0.07 -3.58
CA ILE A 113 4.91 0.32 -4.78
C ILE A 113 3.59 -0.43 -4.62
N ILE A 114 2.53 0.27 -4.22
CA ILE A 114 1.19 -0.29 -4.12
C ILE A 114 0.53 -0.18 -5.50
N THR A 115 0.09 -1.29 -6.07
CA THR A 115 -0.73 -1.28 -7.29
C THR A 115 -2.12 -1.77 -6.92
N SER A 116 -3.07 -0.86 -6.79
CA SER A 116 -4.48 -1.24 -6.75
C SER A 116 -4.93 -1.58 -8.17
N ASN A 117 -5.78 -2.59 -8.31
CA ASN A 117 -6.36 -2.97 -9.61
C ASN A 117 -7.13 -1.82 -10.31
N ASN A 118 -7.27 -0.67 -9.66
CA ASN A 118 -7.71 0.59 -10.24
C ASN A 118 -6.70 1.74 -9.98
N GLY A 119 -5.69 1.89 -10.86
CA GLY A 119 -5.05 3.18 -11.14
C GLY A 119 -3.69 3.47 -10.48
N SER A 120 -2.76 3.96 -11.32
CA SER A 120 -1.39 4.46 -11.04
C SER A 120 -1.18 5.06 -9.64
N LEU A 121 -0.22 4.53 -8.87
CA LEU A 121 0.22 5.16 -7.63
C LEU A 121 1.16 6.33 -7.97
N ASN A 122 0.58 7.47 -8.36
CA ASN A 122 1.36 8.69 -8.54
C ASN A 122 1.89 9.17 -7.19
N THR A 123 3.13 8.81 -6.87
CA THR A 123 3.77 9.18 -5.60
C THR A 123 4.39 10.58 -5.67
N VAL A 124 3.55 11.60 -5.46
CA VAL A 124 3.99 13.01 -5.46
C VAL A 124 4.69 13.36 -4.15
N ASN A 125 5.87 13.99 -4.23
CA ASN A 125 6.59 14.47 -3.05
C ASN A 125 5.89 15.67 -2.40
N CYS A 126 5.92 15.73 -1.07
CA CYS A 126 5.50 16.91 -0.33
C CYS A 126 6.53 18.03 -0.51
N THR A 127 6.13 19.12 -1.17
CA THR A 127 7.02 20.26 -1.46
C THR A 127 7.43 21.06 -0.23
N TYR A 128 6.77 20.87 0.91
CA TYR A 128 7.09 21.55 2.16
C TYR A 128 8.23 20.89 2.93
N CYS A 129 8.10 19.60 3.26
CA CYS A 129 9.16 18.87 3.98
C CYS A 129 10.19 18.21 3.05
N LYS A 130 9.90 18.13 1.75
CA LYS A 130 10.73 17.53 0.67
C LYS A 130 10.98 16.02 0.79
N THR A 131 10.85 15.45 1.98
CA THR A 131 11.11 14.04 2.27
C THR A 131 9.84 13.20 2.34
N GLY A 132 8.70 13.80 2.68
CA GLY A 132 7.40 13.11 2.74
C GLY A 132 6.72 12.97 1.39
N LYS A 133 5.74 12.07 1.30
CA LYS A 133 4.89 11.86 0.12
C LYS A 133 3.49 12.40 0.38
N LEU A 134 2.77 12.79 -0.67
CA LEU A 134 1.36 13.14 -0.59
C LEU A 134 0.51 11.87 -0.64
N VAL A 135 -0.33 11.69 0.37
CA VAL A 135 -1.25 10.55 0.50
C VAL A 135 -2.69 11.04 0.54
N LEU A 136 -3.59 10.30 -0.10
CA LEU A 136 -5.02 10.60 -0.07
C LEU A 136 -5.60 10.27 1.31
N ARG A 137 -6.26 11.25 1.93
CA ARG A 137 -6.92 11.14 3.22
C ARG A 137 -8.38 11.56 3.08
N LYS A 138 -9.22 11.06 3.98
CA LYS A 138 -10.65 11.37 4.04
C LYS A 138 -10.98 12.02 5.38
N ASN A 139 -11.72 13.12 5.34
CA ASN A 139 -12.27 13.72 6.54
C ASN A 139 -13.43 12.85 7.06
N GLN A 140 -13.37 12.44 8.32
CA GLN A 140 -14.38 11.57 8.93
C GLN A 140 -15.74 12.26 9.10
N LEU A 141 -15.76 13.58 9.30
CA LEU A 141 -16.99 14.34 9.54
C LEU A 141 -17.76 14.61 8.24
N ASN A 142 -17.05 15.01 7.19
CA ASN A 142 -17.66 15.56 5.98
C ASN A 142 -17.52 14.61 4.78
N GLY A 143 -16.71 13.55 4.91
CA GLY A 143 -16.39 12.62 3.82
C GLY A 143 -15.47 13.18 2.74
N ASN A 144 -15.14 14.48 2.78
CA ASN A 144 -14.29 15.14 1.79
C ASN A 144 -12.87 14.55 1.77
N GLN A 145 -12.36 14.34 0.56
CA GLN A 145 -11.00 13.86 0.35
C GLN A 145 -10.02 15.02 0.23
N PHE A 146 -8.80 14.82 0.73
CA PHE A 146 -7.71 15.77 0.65
C PHE A 146 -6.37 15.02 0.62
N LEU A 147 -5.32 15.68 0.15
CA LEU A 147 -3.95 15.16 0.22
C LEU A 147 -3.29 15.62 1.51
N GLY A 148 -2.69 14.71 2.26
CA GLY A 148 -1.88 15.02 3.43
C GLY A 148 -0.45 14.50 3.27
N CYS A 149 0.50 15.05 4.02
CA CYS A 149 1.85 14.49 4.08
C CYS A 149 1.85 13.12 4.79
N SER A 150 2.68 12.19 4.31
CA SER A 150 2.93 10.89 4.95
C SER A 150 3.64 11.01 6.30
N HIS A 151 4.40 12.09 6.53
CA HIS A 151 5.09 12.36 7.80
C HIS A 151 4.21 13.05 8.86
N TYR A 152 2.89 13.07 8.72
CA TYR A 152 2.03 13.53 9.82
C TYR A 152 2.23 12.65 11.07
N PRO A 153 2.40 13.21 12.29
CA PRO A 153 2.17 14.60 12.67
C PRO A 153 3.36 15.55 12.49
N ALA A 154 4.58 15.05 12.23
CA ALA A 154 5.79 15.87 12.07
C ALA A 154 5.71 16.86 10.90
N CYS A 155 4.94 16.56 9.85
CA CYS A 155 4.58 17.49 8.78
C CYS A 155 3.06 17.50 8.59
N ASN A 156 2.42 18.63 8.90
CA ASN A 156 0.97 18.80 8.89
C ASN A 156 0.42 19.45 7.61
N ARG A 157 1.22 19.51 6.53
CA ARG A 157 0.75 20.09 5.27
C ARG A 157 -0.32 19.24 4.62
N THR A 158 -1.37 19.94 4.18
CA THR A 158 -2.52 19.37 3.48
C THR A 158 -2.86 20.19 2.24
N TYR A 159 -3.47 19.55 1.25
CA TYR A 159 -3.95 20.18 0.02
C TYR A 159 -5.33 19.62 -0.30
N ASN A 160 -6.31 20.50 -0.53
CA ASN A 160 -7.69 20.08 -0.79
C ASN A 160 -7.90 19.59 -2.24
N ASN A 161 -7.02 19.99 -3.16
CA ASN A 161 -7.12 19.56 -4.55
C ASN A 161 -6.32 18.25 -4.74
N ILE A 162 -7.02 17.17 -5.09
CA ILE A 162 -6.44 15.84 -5.31
C ILE A 162 -5.79 15.69 -6.69
N ASP A 163 -6.10 16.58 -7.64
CA ASP A 163 -5.55 16.59 -9.00
C ASP A 163 -4.03 16.80 -8.99
N ILE A 164 -3.47 17.31 -7.89
CA ILE A 164 -2.02 17.43 -7.67
C ILE A 164 -1.31 16.07 -7.83
N LEU A 165 -1.99 14.95 -7.59
CA LEU A 165 -1.43 13.62 -7.84
C LEU A 165 -1.18 13.37 -9.33
N PHE A 166 -1.92 14.01 -10.24
CA PHE A 166 -1.78 13.86 -11.68
C PHE A 166 -0.99 15.03 -12.29
N ASP A 167 -1.31 16.25 -11.87
CA ASP A 167 -0.76 17.51 -12.38
C ASP A 167 0.13 18.17 -11.30
N ASN A 168 1.27 17.55 -11.00
CA ASN A 168 2.17 17.94 -9.90
C ASN A 168 3.03 19.19 -10.17
N ILE A 169 2.45 20.21 -10.84
CA ILE A 169 3.13 21.44 -11.21
C ILE A 169 3.48 22.24 -9.95
N VAL A 170 4.76 22.29 -9.61
CA VAL A 170 5.26 23.07 -8.46
C VAL A 170 5.18 24.57 -8.77
N CYS A 171 4.76 25.37 -7.78
CA CYS A 171 4.70 26.82 -7.93
C CYS A 171 6.12 27.40 -8.07
N PRO A 172 6.44 28.11 -9.18
CA PRO A 172 7.78 28.62 -9.43
C PRO A 172 8.16 29.80 -8.53
N HIS A 173 7.20 30.39 -7.81
CA HIS A 173 7.45 31.54 -6.94
C HIS A 173 7.84 31.11 -5.52
N CYS A 174 7.16 30.12 -4.94
CA CYS A 174 7.36 29.73 -3.55
C CYS A 174 8.02 28.36 -3.38
N ASN A 175 8.13 27.55 -4.44
CA ASN A 175 8.68 26.18 -4.47
C ASN A 175 8.12 25.21 -3.40
N SER A 176 7.04 25.60 -2.72
CA SER A 176 6.46 24.94 -1.54
C SER A 176 4.96 24.68 -1.68
N GLY A 177 4.35 25.21 -2.74
CA GLY A 177 2.96 24.97 -3.10
C GLY A 177 2.86 24.40 -4.51
N PHE A 178 1.69 23.90 -4.87
CA PHE A 178 1.39 23.42 -6.21
C PHE A 178 0.53 24.45 -6.95
N MET A 179 0.57 24.39 -8.28
CA MET A 179 -0.27 25.18 -9.16
C MET A 179 -1.53 24.36 -9.48
N THR A 180 -2.69 24.82 -9.04
CA THR A 180 -3.97 24.12 -9.27
C THR A 180 -4.89 24.96 -10.13
N LYS A 181 -5.69 24.31 -10.98
CA LYS A 181 -6.70 25.01 -11.80
C LYS A 181 -7.77 25.63 -10.92
N ARG A 182 -8.05 26.90 -11.14
CA ARG A 182 -9.09 27.69 -10.47
C ARG A 182 -9.89 28.45 -11.51
N ARG A 183 -11.14 28.79 -11.18
CA ARG A 183 -12.03 29.57 -12.05
C ARG A 183 -12.08 31.01 -11.53
N GLY A 184 -11.79 31.96 -12.41
CA GLY A 184 -11.89 33.40 -12.14
C GLY A 184 -12.85 34.08 -13.10
N LYS A 185 -12.99 35.41 -12.97
CA LYS A 185 -13.87 36.25 -13.81
C LYS A 185 -13.52 36.17 -15.30
N PHE A 186 -12.25 35.98 -15.63
CA PHE A 186 -11.72 35.99 -17.00
C PHE A 186 -11.46 34.58 -17.57
N GLY A 187 -11.94 33.53 -16.89
CA GLY A 187 -11.73 32.14 -17.29
C GLY A 187 -10.93 31.34 -16.26
N ASN A 188 -10.39 30.20 -16.71
CA ASN A 188 -9.59 29.34 -15.85
C ASN A 188 -8.15 29.85 -15.78
N PHE A 189 -7.54 29.74 -14.61
CA PHE A 189 -6.14 30.05 -14.39
C PHE A 189 -5.54 29.04 -13.42
N LEU A 190 -4.21 28.91 -13.41
CA LEU A 190 -3.50 28.15 -12.39
C LEU A 190 -3.17 29.10 -11.23
N GLY A 191 -3.56 28.73 -10.01
CA GLY A 191 -3.26 29.47 -8.79
C GLY A 191 -2.50 28.62 -7.78
N CYS A 192 -1.58 29.24 -7.04
CA CYS A 192 -0.82 28.54 -5.99
C CYS A 192 -1.73 28.07 -4.84
N THR A 193 -1.49 26.86 -4.33
CA THR A 193 -2.17 26.31 -3.15
C THR A 193 -1.89 27.08 -1.86
N ASN A 194 -0.76 27.81 -1.77
CA ASN A 194 -0.36 28.57 -0.58
C ASN A 194 -0.98 29.97 -0.52
N TYR A 195 -2.04 30.27 -1.30
CA TYR A 195 -2.80 31.51 -1.11
C TYR A 195 -3.40 31.55 0.32
N PRO A 196 -3.36 32.68 1.05
CA PRO A 196 -3.02 34.04 0.60
C PRO A 196 -1.52 34.40 0.61
N ASP A 197 -0.66 33.57 1.21
CA ASP A 197 0.78 33.83 1.38
C ASP A 197 1.53 33.86 0.05
N CYS A 198 1.10 33.04 -0.91
CA CYS A 198 1.57 33.08 -2.28
C CYS A 198 0.42 33.37 -3.24
N ARG A 199 0.45 34.56 -3.87
CA ARG A 199 -0.57 35.02 -4.83
C ARG A 199 -0.19 34.79 -6.29
N LYS A 200 0.83 33.96 -6.55
CA LYS A 200 1.26 33.66 -7.92
C LYS A 200 0.14 32.96 -8.68
N THR A 201 -0.18 33.51 -9.85
CA THR A 201 -1.09 32.93 -10.83
C THR A 201 -0.41 32.81 -12.19
N ILE A 202 -0.91 31.88 -13.02
CA ILE A 202 -0.53 31.71 -14.42
C ILE A 202 -1.83 31.57 -15.21
N ASP A 203 -2.00 32.41 -16.22
CA ASP A 203 -3.20 32.35 -17.08
C ASP A 203 -3.09 31.17 -18.06
N LEU A 204 -4.19 30.44 -18.20
CA LEU A 204 -4.34 29.39 -19.21
C LEU A 204 -4.95 30.07 -20.44
N LYS A 205 -4.09 30.55 -21.35
CA LYS A 205 -4.52 31.06 -22.66
C LYS A 205 -5.04 29.94 -23.55
#